data_AF-A0A257RJD8-F1
#
_entry.id   AF-A0A257RJD8-F1
#
_cell.length_a   1.000
_cell.length_b   1.000
_cell.length_c   1.000
_cell.angle_alpha   90.00
_cell.angle_beta   90.00
_cell.angle_gamma   90.00
#
_symmetry.space_group_name_H-M   'P 1'
#
loop_
_entity.id
_entity.type
_entity.pdbx_description
1 polymer ?
#
loop_
_entity_poly.entity_id
_entity_poly.type
_entity_poly.pdbx_seq_one_letter_code
_entity_poly.pdbx_strand_id
1 'polypeptide(L)'
;MGVLSGAQLLICPELLAMLGIVCAVGVVYVVARDGTGWKTRVTPILAAMPWALMSVVVVAGYLLFWAFAGSGHVSGPPQPVQSLQSFRTDLLAPVVPTMNQALLPKSLLTTAGHFDAGDFTENDGYLGVGLIAWVIIVAVRYRRSKVVLYSALAAASALVLSFGPRLTIYGTATDVPLPEAWLARFPVLQSFVPSRFAEIAALFVAISGSVGAEHFVRGLRTHPAIGRRLGDMGMVLLAGVALALPFPQLALVTKAPQWPRGLYGALDRIPRGDVVLAYPYPSDPYTEAMSWQAQGGFRFKLLGGYMDVQGPHHTGQENPLGLAPVQVQGFLMYSLYGHPMDYPVPPPRYDLAAGLCTFVRRYHVGALVYWRTGAHPERVRQLFERDFGRPRVSVSHGAFAVWRTTPGTCAGG
;
A
#
# COMPACT_ATOMS: atom_id res chain seq x y z
N MET A 1 -8.75 -15.28 17.65
CA MET A 1 -7.61 -15.38 16.70
C MET A 1 -8.09 -15.67 15.29
N GLY A 2 -8.72 -16.82 14.98
CA GLY A 2 -9.16 -17.13 13.62
C GLY A 2 -10.04 -16.06 12.95
N VAL A 3 -11.03 -15.51 13.67
CA VAL A 3 -11.87 -14.40 13.16
C VAL A 3 -11.04 -13.14 12.87
N LEU A 4 -10.09 -12.79 13.74
CA LEU A 4 -9.22 -11.63 13.56
C LEU A 4 -8.26 -11.82 12.39
N SER A 5 -7.69 -13.03 12.23
CA SER A 5 -6.87 -13.38 11.08
C SER A 5 -7.69 -13.34 9.79
N GLY A 6 -8.93 -13.83 9.81
CA GLY A 6 -9.86 -13.71 8.68
C GLY A 6 -10.13 -12.25 8.33
N ALA A 7 -10.45 -11.41 9.33
CA ALA A 7 -10.67 -9.98 9.12
C ALA A 7 -9.42 -9.27 8.60
N GLN A 8 -8.24 -9.56 9.14
CA GLN A 8 -6.97 -9.02 8.65
C GLN A 8 -6.71 -9.45 7.21
N LEU A 9 -7.04 -10.69 6.84
CA LEU A 9 -6.91 -11.18 5.46
C LEU A 9 -7.80 -10.40 4.48
N LEU A 10 -8.97 -9.94 4.94
CA LEU A 10 -9.86 -9.07 4.15
C LEU A 10 -9.36 -7.62 4.05
N ILE A 11 -8.48 -7.19 4.96
CA ILE A 11 -7.92 -5.82 4.98
C ILE A 11 -6.59 -5.78 4.21
N CYS A 12 -5.62 -6.57 4.67
CA CYS A 12 -4.29 -6.66 4.08
C CYS A 12 -3.71 -8.07 4.30
N PRO A 13 -3.81 -8.98 3.31
CA PRO A 13 -3.29 -10.35 3.42
C PRO A 13 -1.77 -10.38 3.53
N GLU A 14 -1.07 -9.41 2.93
CA GLU A 14 0.38 -9.27 2.99
C GLU A 14 0.89 -9.06 4.42
N LEU A 15 0.35 -8.09 5.16
CA LEU A 15 0.73 -7.84 6.55
C LEU A 15 0.47 -9.05 7.45
N LEU A 16 -0.62 -9.80 7.21
CA LEU A 16 -0.89 -11.03 7.96
C LEU A 16 0.18 -12.10 7.72
N ALA A 17 0.58 -12.28 6.46
CA ALA A 17 1.58 -13.27 6.07
C ALA A 17 2.97 -12.87 6.60
N MET A 18 3.36 -11.61 6.47
CA MET A 18 4.61 -11.07 7.01
C MET A 18 4.67 -11.22 8.54
N LEU A 19 3.59 -10.88 9.25
CA LEU A 19 3.50 -11.10 10.71
C LEU A 19 3.63 -12.57 11.06
N GLY A 20 2.99 -13.46 10.29
CA GLY A 20 3.13 -14.91 10.43
C GLY A 20 4.57 -15.40 10.31
N ILE A 21 5.32 -14.90 9.33
CA ILE A 21 6.75 -15.21 9.12
C ILE A 21 7.57 -14.78 10.34
N VAL A 22 7.41 -13.54 10.80
CA VAL A 22 8.14 -13.02 11.97
C VAL A 22 7.77 -13.78 13.24
N CYS A 23 6.49 -14.08 13.44
CA CYS A 23 6.05 -14.89 14.58
C CYS A 23 6.62 -16.31 14.54
N ALA A 24 6.76 -16.92 13.35
CA ALA A 24 7.35 -18.24 13.18
C ALA A 24 8.83 -18.28 13.62
N VAL A 25 9.62 -17.25 13.27
CA VAL A 25 10.99 -17.09 13.79
C VAL A 25 11.00 -17.06 15.33
N GLY A 26 10.04 -16.34 15.91
CA GLY A 26 9.86 -16.30 17.35
C GLY A 26 9.47 -17.65 17.98
N VAL A 27 8.64 -18.46 17.31
CA VAL A 27 8.30 -19.81 17.76
C VAL A 27 9.54 -20.71 17.76
N VAL A 28 10.34 -20.66 16.69
CA VAL A 28 11.62 -21.39 16.61
C VAL A 28 12.53 -21.00 17.77
N TYR A 29 12.61 -19.71 18.11
CA TYR A 29 13.37 -19.24 19.26
C TYR A 29 12.87 -19.83 20.59
N VAL A 30 11.56 -19.84 20.83
CA VAL A 30 10.98 -20.42 22.06
C VAL A 30 11.27 -21.92 22.14
N VAL A 31 11.12 -22.64 21.03
CA VAL A 31 11.42 -24.08 20.94
C VAL A 31 12.89 -24.36 21.21
N ALA A 32 13.81 -23.58 20.62
CA ALA A 32 15.24 -23.72 20.82
C ALA A 32 15.67 -23.43 22.27
N ARG A 33 14.99 -22.50 22.95
CA ARG A 33 15.35 -22.08 24.31
C ARG A 33 14.74 -22.96 25.41
N ASP A 34 13.49 -23.39 25.26
CA ASP A 34 12.74 -24.07 26.32
C ASP A 34 12.92 -25.60 26.34
N GLY A 35 13.79 -26.17 25.49
CA GLY A 35 14.13 -27.59 25.50
C GLY A 35 12.87 -28.47 25.39
N THR A 36 12.70 -29.48 26.24
CA THR A 36 11.51 -30.37 26.20
C THR A 36 10.19 -29.69 26.60
N GLY A 37 10.25 -28.50 27.20
CA GLY A 37 9.09 -27.73 27.67
C GLY A 37 8.29 -27.04 26.56
N TRP A 38 8.74 -27.07 25.30
CA TRP A 38 7.99 -26.46 24.20
C TRP A 38 6.68 -27.19 23.90
N LYS A 39 6.63 -28.52 24.12
CA LYS A 39 5.45 -29.35 23.81
C LYS A 39 4.22 -28.86 24.57
N THR A 40 4.35 -28.57 25.87
CA THR A 40 3.23 -28.08 26.69
C THR A 40 2.71 -26.71 26.25
N ARG A 41 3.53 -25.92 25.55
CA ARG A 41 3.15 -24.59 25.04
C ARG A 41 2.58 -24.65 23.62
N VAL A 42 3.14 -25.50 22.76
CA VAL A 42 2.77 -25.60 21.34
C VAL A 42 1.59 -26.54 21.13
N THR A 43 1.46 -27.62 21.89
CA THR A 43 0.34 -28.57 21.73
C THR A 43 -1.03 -27.91 21.85
N PRO A 44 -1.31 -27.01 22.82
CA PRO A 44 -2.58 -26.28 22.86
C PRO A 44 -2.80 -25.39 21.64
N ILE A 45 -1.73 -24.77 21.10
CA ILE A 45 -1.81 -23.94 19.88
C ILE A 45 -2.20 -24.81 18.68
N LEU A 46 -1.54 -25.96 18.51
CA LEU A 46 -1.85 -26.90 17.43
C LEU A 46 -3.28 -27.47 17.57
N ALA A 47 -3.72 -27.77 18.79
CA ALA A 47 -5.08 -28.24 19.05
C ALA A 47 -6.15 -27.17 18.74
N ALA A 48 -5.83 -25.88 18.93
CA ALA A 48 -6.71 -24.77 18.59
C ALA A 48 -6.66 -24.37 17.09
N MET A 49 -5.65 -24.83 16.34
CA MET A 49 -5.42 -24.45 14.95
C MET A 49 -6.58 -24.82 14.01
N PRO A 50 -7.23 -25.99 14.09
CA PRO A 50 -8.38 -26.32 13.24
C PRO A 50 -9.55 -25.34 13.44
N TRP A 51 -9.84 -24.96 14.68
CA TRP A 51 -10.90 -24.00 14.99
C TRP A 51 -10.59 -22.60 14.45
N ALA A 52 -9.32 -22.19 14.55
CA ALA A 52 -8.86 -20.94 13.97
C ALA A 52 -8.97 -20.95 12.43
N LEU A 53 -8.52 -22.03 11.77
CA LEU A 53 -8.61 -22.22 10.33
C LEU A 53 -10.06 -22.24 9.85
N MET A 54 -10.94 -22.96 10.55
CA MET A 54 -12.38 -22.97 10.25
C MET A 54 -12.96 -21.56 10.31
N SER A 55 -12.59 -20.77 11.32
CA SER A 55 -13.05 -19.38 11.43
C SER A 55 -12.52 -18.50 10.29
N VAL A 56 -11.27 -18.69 9.85
CA VAL A 56 -10.71 -17.98 8.69
C VAL A 56 -11.46 -18.35 7.41
N VAL A 57 -11.75 -19.64 7.19
CA VAL A 57 -12.51 -20.11 6.02
C VAL A 57 -13.93 -19.54 6.03
N VAL A 58 -14.59 -19.48 7.19
CA VAL A 58 -15.93 -18.88 7.30
C VAL A 58 -15.90 -17.38 6.94
N VAL A 59 -14.89 -16.64 7.40
CA VAL A 59 -14.80 -15.18 7.20
C VAL A 59 -14.30 -14.81 5.80
N ALA A 60 -13.29 -15.50 5.30
CA ALA A 60 -12.54 -15.11 4.10
C ALA A 60 -12.44 -16.19 3.03
N GLY A 61 -13.01 -17.38 3.25
CA GLY A 61 -12.89 -18.53 2.34
C GLY A 61 -13.45 -18.25 0.95
N TYR A 62 -14.52 -17.47 0.83
CA TYR A 62 -15.06 -17.06 -0.48
C TYR A 62 -14.07 -16.22 -1.29
N LEU A 63 -13.42 -15.23 -0.66
CA LEU A 63 -12.42 -14.40 -1.34
C LEU A 63 -11.13 -15.18 -1.62
N LEU A 64 -10.71 -16.06 -0.71
CA LEU A 64 -9.58 -16.97 -0.95
C LEU A 64 -9.85 -17.89 -2.13
N PHE A 65 -11.06 -18.44 -2.23
CA PHE A 65 -11.46 -19.23 -3.39
C PHE A 65 -11.35 -18.40 -4.68
N TRP A 66 -11.87 -17.17 -4.69
CA TRP A 66 -11.75 -16.31 -5.87
C TRP A 66 -10.31 -15.92 -6.21
N ALA A 67 -9.48 -15.67 -5.20
CA ALA A 67 -8.08 -15.29 -5.37
C ALA A 67 -7.22 -16.41 -5.95
N PHE A 68 -7.48 -17.68 -5.58
CA PHE A 68 -6.64 -18.81 -5.99
C PHE A 68 -7.27 -19.74 -7.04
N ALA A 69 -8.60 -19.83 -7.09
CA ALA A 69 -9.34 -20.78 -7.93
C ALA A 69 -10.49 -20.14 -8.73
N GLY A 70 -10.75 -18.84 -8.55
CA GLY A 70 -11.77 -18.11 -9.30
C GLY A 70 -11.41 -17.98 -10.79
N SER A 71 -12.40 -17.73 -11.64
CA SER A 71 -12.17 -17.60 -13.09
C SER A 71 -11.22 -16.45 -13.45
N GLY A 72 -11.18 -15.41 -12.62
CA GLY A 72 -10.28 -14.26 -12.77
C GLY A 72 -9.02 -14.32 -11.91
N HIS A 73 -8.65 -15.49 -11.35
CA HIS A 73 -7.47 -15.59 -10.50
C HIS A 73 -6.19 -15.24 -11.27
N VAL A 74 -5.23 -14.68 -10.54
CA VAL A 74 -3.95 -14.27 -11.07
C VAL A 74 -2.87 -15.25 -10.58
N SER A 75 -1.98 -15.64 -11.49
CA SER A 75 -0.81 -16.45 -11.22
C SER A 75 0.45 -15.58 -11.26
N GLY A 76 1.24 -15.64 -10.19
CA GLY A 76 2.44 -14.83 -10.03
C GLY A 76 2.15 -13.39 -9.60
N PRO A 77 3.21 -12.58 -9.41
CA PRO A 77 3.07 -11.21 -8.94
C PRO A 77 2.53 -10.31 -10.07
N PRO A 78 1.52 -9.46 -9.82
CA PRO A 78 1.00 -8.49 -10.79
C PRO A 78 2.01 -7.40 -11.19
N GLN A 79 2.88 -7.05 -10.26
CA GLN A 79 3.99 -6.13 -10.47
C GLN A 79 5.29 -6.93 -10.68
N PRO A 80 6.24 -6.43 -11.49
CA PRO A 80 7.55 -7.04 -11.60
C PRO A 80 8.22 -7.17 -10.23
N VAL A 81 8.73 -8.36 -9.91
CA VAL A 81 9.41 -8.63 -8.63
C VAL A 81 10.53 -7.61 -8.39
N GLN A 82 11.27 -7.22 -9.42
CA GLN A 82 12.35 -6.24 -9.31
C GLN A 82 11.84 -4.86 -8.84
N SER A 83 10.63 -4.45 -9.26
CA SER A 83 10.02 -3.19 -8.82
C SER A 83 9.61 -3.27 -7.36
N LEU A 84 8.95 -4.35 -6.94
CA LEU A 84 8.59 -4.58 -5.53
C LEU A 84 9.82 -4.60 -4.63
N GLN A 85 10.88 -5.28 -5.06
CA GLN A 85 12.13 -5.42 -4.32
C GLN A 85 12.99 -4.14 -4.35
N SER A 86 12.59 -3.15 -5.15
CA SER A 86 13.22 -1.83 -5.15
C SER A 86 12.85 -1.05 -3.88
N PHE A 87 11.66 -1.31 -3.32
CA PHE A 87 11.16 -0.76 -2.05
C PHE A 87 11.70 -1.56 -0.87
N ARG A 88 12.93 -1.22 -0.49
CA ARG A 88 13.68 -1.88 0.58
C ARG A 88 14.25 -0.84 1.52
N THR A 89 14.34 -1.19 2.79
CA THR A 89 14.91 -0.32 3.81
C THR A 89 16.42 -0.19 3.63
N ASP A 90 16.95 1.03 3.67
CA ASP A 90 18.39 1.26 3.75
C ASP A 90 18.93 0.92 5.14
N LEU A 91 20.16 0.42 5.24
CA LEU A 91 20.81 0.13 6.53
C LEU A 91 20.85 1.35 7.48
N LEU A 92 20.92 2.56 6.92
CA LEU A 92 20.95 3.81 7.68
C LEU A 92 19.55 4.32 8.06
N ALA A 93 18.50 3.82 7.42
CA ALA A 93 17.13 4.29 7.64
C ALA A 93 16.67 4.19 9.11
N PRO A 94 17.01 3.15 9.90
CA PRO A 94 16.63 3.08 11.31
C PRO A 94 17.15 4.22 12.20
N VAL A 95 18.19 4.92 11.77
CA VAL A 95 18.87 5.96 12.56
C VAL A 95 18.83 7.34 11.93
N VAL A 96 18.61 7.45 10.61
CA VAL A 96 18.52 8.72 9.90
C VAL A 96 17.06 9.05 9.61
N PRO A 97 16.50 10.13 10.18
CA PRO A 97 15.12 10.52 9.93
C PRO A 97 14.90 10.89 8.47
N THR A 98 13.69 10.63 8.00
CA THR A 98 13.23 10.90 6.64
C THR A 98 12.18 12.01 6.66
N MET A 99 11.62 12.33 5.49
CA MET A 99 10.54 13.31 5.37
C MET A 99 9.25 12.90 6.09
N ASN A 100 9.15 11.65 6.54
CA ASN A 100 7.99 11.13 7.26
C ASN A 100 7.98 11.49 8.76
N GLN A 101 9.12 11.95 9.31
CA GLN A 101 9.22 12.35 10.71
C GLN A 101 9.06 13.85 10.91
N ALA A 102 8.40 14.24 12.00
CA ALA A 102 8.20 15.65 12.36
C ALA A 102 9.53 16.37 12.67
N LEU A 103 10.55 15.61 13.07
CA LEU A 103 11.87 16.12 13.45
C LEU A 103 12.92 15.68 12.42
N LEU A 104 12.98 16.40 11.29
CA LEU A 104 14.02 16.22 10.27
C LEU A 104 15.01 17.40 10.27
N PRO A 105 16.27 17.20 10.72
CA PRO A 105 17.31 18.20 10.58
C PRO A 105 17.59 18.50 9.09
N LYS A 106 17.69 19.78 8.73
CA LYS A 106 17.94 20.19 7.33
C LYS A 106 19.22 19.58 6.73
N SER A 107 20.22 19.31 7.56
CA SER A 107 21.48 18.66 7.14
C SER A 107 21.30 17.23 6.66
N LEU A 108 20.22 16.56 7.03
CA LEU A 108 19.94 15.17 6.66
C LEU A 108 18.94 15.04 5.50
N LEU A 109 18.39 16.15 4.99
CA LEU A 109 17.44 16.14 3.87
C LEU A 109 17.98 15.43 2.63
N THR A 110 19.23 15.74 2.25
CA THR A 110 19.86 15.11 1.08
C THR A 110 20.07 13.62 1.30
N THR A 111 20.45 13.22 2.51
CA THR A 111 20.64 11.80 2.86
C THR A 111 19.32 11.05 2.89
N ALA A 112 18.27 11.64 3.47
CA ALA A 112 16.92 11.09 3.50
C ALA A 112 16.40 10.79 2.09
N GLY A 113 16.61 11.72 1.15
CA GLY A 113 16.18 11.54 -0.26
C GLY A 113 16.84 10.37 -0.98
N HIS A 114 17.93 9.79 -0.46
CA HIS A 114 18.55 8.58 -1.02
C HIS A 114 17.85 7.29 -0.58
N PHE A 115 17.00 7.31 0.45
CA PHE A 115 16.34 6.12 1.00
C PHE A 115 14.95 5.87 0.43
N ASP A 116 14.35 6.87 -0.21
CA ASP A 116 12.94 6.83 -0.59
C ASP A 116 12.69 5.99 -1.86
N ALA A 117 13.72 5.61 -2.63
CA ALA A 117 13.56 4.91 -3.92
C ALA A 117 12.54 5.56 -4.90
N GLY A 118 12.20 6.84 -4.70
CA GLY A 118 11.17 7.56 -5.44
C GLY A 118 9.76 7.52 -4.83
N ASP A 119 9.54 6.77 -3.75
CA ASP A 119 8.27 6.66 -3.03
C ASP A 119 8.45 6.90 -1.52
N PHE A 120 8.00 8.08 -1.07
CA PHE A 120 8.03 8.45 0.34
C PHE A 120 7.08 7.60 1.20
N THR A 121 6.08 6.95 0.61
CA THR A 121 5.10 6.15 1.35
C THR A 121 5.63 4.78 1.74
N GLU A 122 6.59 4.25 0.99
CA GLU A 122 7.19 2.94 1.24
C GLU A 122 8.47 3.02 2.09
N ASN A 123 8.76 4.18 2.71
CA ASN A 123 9.94 4.40 3.56
C ASN A 123 9.59 4.57 5.05
N ASP A 124 9.35 3.43 5.71
CA ASP A 124 8.99 3.33 7.13
C ASP A 124 10.11 2.75 8.01
N GLY A 125 11.35 2.81 7.54
CA GLY A 125 12.50 2.21 8.22
C GLY A 125 12.94 2.89 9.51
N TYR A 126 12.52 4.13 9.78
CA TYR A 126 13.07 4.95 10.87
C TYR A 126 12.55 4.58 12.26
N LEU A 127 13.48 4.25 13.17
CA LEU A 127 13.19 3.98 14.59
C LEU A 127 13.76 5.07 15.52
N GLY A 128 14.86 5.69 15.13
CA GLY A 128 15.60 6.65 15.93
C GLY A 128 16.59 5.98 16.90
N VAL A 129 17.77 6.60 17.05
CA VAL A 129 18.85 6.11 17.91
C VAL A 129 18.42 5.89 19.36
N GLY A 130 17.52 6.75 19.88
CA GLY A 130 17.01 6.65 21.24
C GLY A 130 16.17 5.39 21.46
N LEU A 131 15.29 5.05 20.51
CA LEU A 131 14.43 3.88 20.60
C LEU A 131 15.21 2.57 20.42
N ILE A 132 16.18 2.57 19.51
CA ILE A 132 17.10 1.44 19.32
C ILE A 132 17.89 1.18 20.61
N ALA A 133 18.51 2.23 21.17
CA ALA A 133 19.26 2.12 22.43
C ALA A 133 18.36 1.66 23.58
N TRP A 134 17.14 2.20 23.66
CA TRP A 134 16.14 1.79 24.66
C TRP A 134 15.85 0.29 24.59
N VAL A 135 15.49 -0.24 23.42
CA VAL A 135 15.17 -1.66 23.24
C VAL A 135 16.37 -2.54 23.55
N ILE A 136 17.58 -2.16 23.13
CA ILE A 136 18.80 -2.91 23.44
C ILE A 136 19.02 -2.98 24.96
N ILE A 137 18.95 -1.84 25.66
CA ILE A 137 19.15 -1.78 27.11
C ILE A 137 18.10 -2.63 27.83
N VAL A 138 16.83 -2.48 27.46
CA VAL A 138 15.72 -3.26 28.01
C VAL A 138 15.93 -4.77 27.76
N ALA A 139 16.29 -5.16 26.55
CA ALA A 139 16.50 -6.55 26.18
C ALA A 139 17.65 -7.18 26.98
N VAL A 140 18.75 -6.44 27.18
CA VAL A 140 19.89 -6.91 28.00
C VAL A 140 19.51 -6.97 29.48
N ARG A 141 18.91 -5.89 30.01
CA ARG A 141 18.57 -5.75 31.43
C ARG A 141 17.51 -6.75 31.89
N TYR A 142 16.53 -7.00 31.03
CA TYR A 142 15.39 -7.89 31.27
C TYR A 142 15.44 -9.16 30.41
N ARG A 143 16.63 -9.64 30.04
CA ARG A 143 16.86 -10.87 29.24
C ARG A 143 16.21 -12.16 29.77
N ARG A 144 15.77 -12.14 31.03
CA ARG A 144 15.01 -13.23 31.67
C ARG A 144 13.49 -13.14 31.39
N SER A 145 12.98 -11.97 31.02
CA SER A 145 11.61 -11.80 30.55
C SER A 145 11.51 -12.36 29.14
N LYS A 146 10.73 -13.44 28.98
CA LYS A 146 10.54 -14.09 27.68
C LYS A 146 9.88 -13.16 26.67
N VAL A 147 8.93 -12.32 27.13
CA VAL A 147 8.19 -11.38 26.28
C VAL A 147 9.12 -10.30 25.70
N VAL A 148 9.97 -9.70 26.54
CA VAL A 148 10.91 -8.66 26.11
C VAL A 148 11.86 -9.22 25.07
N LEU A 149 12.50 -10.37 25.35
CA LEU A 149 13.51 -10.90 24.45
C LEU A 149 12.92 -11.47 23.15
N TYR A 150 11.76 -12.14 23.23
CA TYR A 150 11.02 -12.55 22.04
C TYR A 150 10.71 -11.35 21.14
N SER A 151 10.16 -10.28 21.71
CA SER A 151 9.78 -9.09 20.95
C SER A 151 11.00 -8.39 20.37
N ALA A 152 12.10 -8.27 21.12
CA ALA A 152 13.35 -7.71 20.60
C ALA A 152 13.92 -8.53 19.43
N LEU A 153 13.85 -9.86 19.48
CA LEU A 153 14.30 -10.73 18.40
C LEU A 153 13.38 -10.68 17.18
N ALA A 154 12.06 -10.66 17.40
CA ALA A 154 11.06 -10.51 16.35
C ALA A 154 11.23 -9.16 15.62
N ALA A 155 11.46 -8.08 16.38
CA ALA A 155 11.80 -6.77 15.85
C ALA A 155 13.09 -6.82 15.00
N ALA A 156 14.15 -7.42 15.52
CA ALA A 156 15.41 -7.56 14.79
C ALA A 156 15.24 -8.39 13.51
N SER A 157 14.50 -9.50 13.55
CA SER A 157 14.25 -10.31 12.36
C SER A 157 13.42 -9.58 11.32
N ALA A 158 12.38 -8.85 11.75
CA ALA A 158 11.55 -8.05 10.85
C ALA A 158 12.39 -6.92 10.21
N LEU A 159 13.22 -6.24 11.00
CA LEU A 159 14.12 -5.22 10.48
C LEU A 159 15.10 -5.78 9.44
N VAL A 160 15.70 -6.96 9.70
CA VAL A 160 16.59 -7.62 8.75
C VAL A 160 15.86 -8.01 7.46
N LEU A 161 14.62 -8.51 7.55
CA LEU A 161 13.80 -8.78 6.37
C LEU A 161 13.46 -7.50 5.61
N SER A 162 13.30 -6.37 6.31
CA SER A 162 12.96 -5.09 5.68
C SER A 162 14.05 -4.52 4.77
N PHE A 163 15.31 -4.90 4.99
CA PHE A 163 16.42 -4.52 4.12
C PHE A 163 16.33 -5.16 2.73
N GLY A 164 15.39 -6.09 2.52
CA GLY A 164 15.18 -6.76 1.23
C GLY A 164 16.25 -7.82 0.92
N PRO A 165 16.41 -8.18 -0.36
CA PRO A 165 17.15 -9.37 -0.76
C PRO A 165 18.66 -9.12 -0.74
N ARG A 166 19.06 -7.85 -0.81
CA ARG A 166 20.44 -7.40 -0.73
C ARG A 166 20.55 -6.17 0.14
N LEU A 167 21.60 -6.12 0.96
CA LEU A 167 21.85 -4.99 1.84
C LEU A 167 22.08 -3.71 1.03
N THR A 168 21.39 -2.63 1.40
CA THR A 168 21.53 -1.31 0.77
C THR A 168 22.11 -0.34 1.77
N ILE A 169 23.11 0.44 1.32
CA ILE A 169 23.79 1.43 2.15
C ILE A 169 23.83 2.73 1.36
N TYR A 170 23.29 3.80 1.93
CA TYR A 170 23.26 5.12 1.30
C TYR A 170 22.61 5.09 -0.10
N GLY A 171 21.50 4.37 -0.24
CA GLY A 171 20.75 4.20 -1.50
C GLY A 171 21.39 3.24 -2.50
N THR A 172 22.57 2.69 -2.21
CA THR A 172 23.30 1.80 -3.12
C THR A 172 23.20 0.36 -2.66
N ALA A 173 22.67 -0.53 -3.52
CA ALA A 173 22.62 -1.96 -3.24
C ALA A 173 24.02 -2.58 -3.28
N THR A 174 24.35 -3.37 -2.26
CA THR A 174 25.59 -4.15 -2.18
C THR A 174 25.37 -5.57 -2.70
N ASP A 175 26.43 -6.37 -2.79
CA ASP A 175 26.35 -7.80 -3.16
C ASP A 175 26.10 -8.73 -1.97
N VAL A 176 25.91 -8.20 -0.76
CA VAL A 176 25.65 -9.01 0.45
C VAL A 176 24.21 -9.52 0.41
N PRO A 177 23.98 -10.85 0.25
CA PRO A 177 22.64 -11.41 0.22
C PRO A 177 22.05 -11.45 1.62
N LEU A 178 20.74 -11.20 1.71
CA LEU A 178 19.99 -11.21 2.97
C LEU A 178 18.87 -12.27 2.96
N PRO A 179 18.30 -12.62 4.12
CA PRO A 179 17.32 -13.71 4.23
C PRO A 179 16.06 -13.52 3.39
N GLU A 180 15.63 -12.28 3.14
CA GLU A 180 14.44 -11.98 2.33
C GLU A 180 14.58 -12.49 0.89
N ALA A 181 15.80 -12.62 0.35
CA ALA A 181 16.06 -13.17 -0.98
C ALA A 181 15.52 -14.61 -1.18
N TRP A 182 15.29 -15.33 -0.07
CA TRP A 182 14.61 -16.63 -0.11
C TRP A 182 13.09 -16.48 -0.24
N LEU A 183 12.49 -15.51 0.45
CA LEU A 183 11.05 -15.22 0.38
C LEU A 183 10.63 -14.82 -1.04
N ALA A 184 11.45 -13.98 -1.70
CA ALA A 184 11.26 -13.56 -3.08
C ALA A 184 11.30 -14.71 -4.12
N ARG A 185 11.61 -15.95 -3.72
CA ARG A 185 11.58 -17.13 -4.59
C ARG A 185 10.33 -17.97 -4.41
N PHE A 186 9.66 -17.88 -3.26
CA PHE A 186 8.51 -18.72 -2.98
C PHE A 186 7.26 -18.17 -3.68
N PRO A 187 6.49 -19.03 -4.37
CA PRO A 187 5.19 -18.65 -4.91
C PRO A 187 4.32 -18.02 -3.81
N VAL A 188 3.49 -17.03 -4.16
CA VAL A 188 2.67 -16.21 -3.24
C VAL A 188 3.44 -15.15 -2.45
N LEU A 189 4.69 -15.40 -2.05
CA LEU A 189 5.49 -14.43 -1.27
C LEU A 189 6.30 -13.46 -2.14
N GLN A 190 6.38 -13.73 -3.45
CA GLN A 190 7.04 -12.88 -4.45
C GLN A 190 6.46 -11.47 -4.56
N SER A 191 5.21 -11.28 -4.14
CA SER A 191 4.50 -10.00 -4.19
C SER A 191 4.80 -9.07 -3.01
N PHE A 192 5.67 -9.48 -2.08
CA PHE A 192 5.98 -8.66 -0.91
C PHE A 192 6.86 -7.46 -1.26
N VAL A 193 6.54 -6.36 -0.60
CA VAL A 193 7.39 -5.17 -0.51
C VAL A 193 8.25 -5.31 0.76
N PRO A 194 9.59 -5.46 0.65
CA PRO A 194 10.42 -5.68 1.82
C PRO A 194 10.29 -4.61 2.90
N SER A 195 10.29 -3.32 2.53
CA SER A 195 10.28 -2.21 3.48
C SER A 195 9.13 -2.30 4.51
N ARG A 196 7.97 -2.86 4.15
CA ARG A 196 6.81 -3.05 5.04
C ARG A 196 7.08 -3.95 6.25
N PHE A 197 8.12 -4.80 6.21
CA PHE A 197 8.56 -5.50 7.42
C PHE A 197 9.06 -4.54 8.51
N ALA A 198 9.45 -3.31 8.19
CA ALA A 198 9.82 -2.29 9.17
C ALA A 198 8.63 -1.90 10.07
N GLU A 199 7.40 -1.92 9.55
CA GLU A 199 6.18 -1.69 10.35
C GLU A 199 6.01 -2.76 11.44
N ILE A 200 6.28 -4.02 11.09
CA ILE A 200 6.26 -5.15 12.02
C ILE A 200 7.41 -5.02 13.03
N ALA A 201 8.58 -4.55 12.58
CA ALA A 201 9.69 -4.25 13.48
C ALA A 201 9.28 -3.19 14.51
N ALA A 202 8.65 -2.10 14.07
CA ALA A 202 8.15 -1.03 14.94
C ALA A 202 7.13 -1.55 15.97
N LEU A 203 6.20 -2.43 15.55
CA LEU A 203 5.25 -3.08 16.46
C LEU A 203 5.97 -3.85 17.58
N PHE A 204 6.94 -4.70 17.24
CA PHE A 204 7.66 -5.49 18.23
C PHE A 204 8.65 -4.67 19.08
N VAL A 205 9.21 -3.60 18.52
CA VAL A 205 9.96 -2.57 19.26
C VAL A 205 9.07 -1.94 20.33
N ALA A 206 7.83 -1.56 19.98
CA ALA A 206 6.87 -0.98 20.93
C ALA A 206 6.50 -1.97 22.05
N ILE A 207 6.28 -3.25 21.73
CA ILE A 207 5.99 -4.29 22.74
C ILE A 207 7.20 -4.49 23.67
N SER A 208 8.41 -4.66 23.11
CA SER A 208 9.62 -4.83 23.92
C SER A 208 9.87 -3.62 24.83
N GLY A 209 9.79 -2.42 24.24
CA GLY A 209 10.02 -1.17 24.93
C GLY A 209 9.01 -0.88 26.04
N SER A 210 7.71 -1.14 25.81
CA SER A 210 6.65 -0.90 26.80
C SER A 210 6.70 -1.89 27.97
N VAL A 211 6.88 -3.19 27.70
CA VAL A 211 7.03 -4.20 28.75
C VAL A 211 8.32 -3.96 29.54
N GLY A 212 9.40 -3.55 28.87
CA GLY A 212 10.63 -3.10 29.51
C GLY A 212 10.43 -1.91 30.43
N ALA A 213 9.71 -0.89 29.96
CA ALA A 213 9.36 0.29 30.75
C ALA A 213 8.55 -0.09 32.00
N GLU A 214 7.59 -1.00 31.86
CA GLU A 214 6.80 -1.50 32.98
C GLU A 214 7.68 -2.20 34.03
N HIS A 215 8.57 -3.11 33.59
CA HIS A 215 9.50 -3.77 34.50
C HIS A 215 10.42 -2.78 35.22
N PHE A 216 10.83 -1.72 34.52
CA PHE A 216 11.63 -0.65 35.11
C PHE A 216 10.86 0.14 36.17
N VAL A 217 9.65 0.63 35.85
CA VAL A 217 8.82 1.39 36.79
C VAL A 217 8.50 0.56 38.03
N ARG A 218 8.21 -0.74 37.87
CA ARG A 218 8.01 -1.65 39.02
C ARG A 218 9.29 -1.76 39.88
N GLY A 219 10.47 -1.79 39.27
CA GLY A 219 11.75 -1.82 39.98
C GLY A 219 12.07 -0.53 40.75
N LEU A 220 11.64 0.63 40.25
CA LEU A 220 11.77 1.90 40.96
C LEU A 220 10.96 1.93 42.25
N ARG A 221 9.75 1.36 42.22
CA ARG A 221 8.83 1.35 43.36
C ARG A 221 9.31 0.44 44.50
N THR A 222 10.07 -0.62 44.20
CA THR A 222 10.47 -1.63 45.19
C THR A 222 11.79 -1.35 45.89
N HIS A 223 12.70 -0.56 45.30
CA HIS A 223 14.02 -0.28 45.89
C HIS A 223 14.48 1.18 45.69
N PRO A 224 14.02 2.12 46.54
CA PRO A 224 14.31 3.55 46.41
C PRO A 224 15.69 3.92 47.02
N ALA A 225 16.79 3.49 46.40
CA ALA A 225 18.14 3.90 46.82
C ALA A 225 18.59 5.19 46.11
N ILE A 226 19.16 6.15 46.84
CA ILE A 226 19.51 7.51 46.37
C ILE A 226 20.54 7.49 45.21
N GLY A 227 21.48 6.54 45.19
CA GLY A 227 22.48 6.39 44.11
C GLY A 227 21.94 5.87 42.78
N ARG A 228 20.72 5.30 42.74
CA ARG A 228 20.04 4.89 41.49
C ARG A 228 19.38 6.05 40.77
N ARG A 229 19.13 7.18 41.45
CA ARG A 229 18.34 8.31 40.90
C ARG A 229 18.89 8.89 39.61
N LEU A 230 20.22 8.99 39.46
CA LEU A 230 20.84 9.49 38.22
C LEU A 230 20.66 8.53 37.05
N GLY A 231 20.86 7.23 37.29
CA GLY A 231 20.61 6.19 36.28
C GLY A 231 19.13 6.11 35.90
N ASP A 232 18.25 6.27 36.89
CA ASP A 232 16.81 6.25 36.70
C ASP A 232 16.33 7.46 35.90
N MET A 233 16.84 8.66 36.20
CA MET A 233 16.58 9.87 35.41
C MET A 233 17.09 9.73 33.98
N GLY A 234 18.31 9.19 33.79
CA GLY A 234 18.84 8.92 32.45
C GLY A 234 17.97 7.95 31.66
N MET A 235 17.42 6.94 32.32
CA MET A 235 16.52 5.98 31.68
C MET A 235 15.14 6.57 31.34
N VAL A 236 14.59 7.42 32.20
CA VAL A 236 13.34 8.17 31.92
C VAL A 236 13.55 9.13 30.76
N LEU A 237 14.68 9.86 30.74
CA LEU A 237 15.03 10.76 29.65
C LEU A 237 15.19 9.98 28.34
N LEU A 238 15.89 8.85 28.37
CA LEU A 238 16.05 7.98 27.20
C LEU A 238 14.70 7.48 26.68
N ALA A 239 13.80 7.04 27.56
CA ALA A 239 12.45 6.62 27.16
C ALA A 239 11.65 7.78 26.53
N GLY A 240 11.79 9.00 27.06
CA GLY A 240 11.19 10.20 26.47
C GLY A 240 11.75 10.50 25.08
N VAL A 241 13.07 10.47 24.92
CA VAL A 241 13.74 10.66 23.61
C VAL A 241 13.36 9.54 22.62
N ALA A 242 13.27 8.30 23.10
CA ALA A 242 12.86 7.14 22.30
C ALA A 242 11.45 7.29 21.72
N LEU A 243 10.55 7.99 22.40
CA LEU A 243 9.20 8.28 21.91
C LEU A 243 9.13 9.55 21.05
N ALA A 244 9.97 10.55 21.34
CA ALA A 244 9.94 11.83 20.67
C ALA A 244 10.57 11.80 19.26
N LEU A 245 11.63 11.02 19.05
CA LEU A 245 12.35 10.96 17.77
C LEU A 245 11.53 10.36 16.61
N PRO A 246 10.88 9.18 16.74
CA PRO A 246 10.07 8.60 15.67
C PRO A 246 8.70 9.26 15.53
N PHE A 247 8.48 10.43 16.14
CA PHE A 247 7.18 11.09 16.08
C PHE A 247 6.84 11.46 14.63
N PRO A 248 5.74 10.91 14.08
CA PRO A 248 5.43 11.08 12.67
C PRO A 248 5.02 12.53 12.39
N GLN A 249 5.21 12.96 11.15
CA GLN A 249 4.64 14.23 10.70
C GLN A 249 3.11 14.09 10.65
N LEU A 250 2.43 14.50 11.73
CA LEU A 250 0.97 14.37 11.94
C LEU A 250 0.08 15.16 10.95
N ALA A 251 0.63 15.73 9.89
CA ALA A 251 -0.13 16.40 8.85
C ALA A 251 -0.85 15.40 7.92
N LEU A 252 -1.53 14.40 8.49
CA LEU A 252 -2.57 13.63 7.80
C LEU A 252 -3.82 14.52 7.70
N VAL A 253 -3.69 15.63 6.98
CA VAL A 253 -4.85 16.45 6.61
C VAL A 253 -5.61 15.63 5.58
N THR A 254 -6.57 14.83 6.04
CA THR A 254 -7.59 14.22 5.20
C THR A 254 -8.44 15.35 4.62
N LYS A 255 -7.93 15.96 3.55
CA LYS A 255 -8.69 16.93 2.79
C LYS A 255 -9.85 16.16 2.18
N ALA A 256 -11.08 16.55 2.54
CA ALA A 256 -12.24 16.10 1.80
C ALA A 256 -11.95 16.31 0.30
N PRO A 257 -12.22 15.31 -0.55
CA PRO A 257 -11.96 15.47 -1.97
C PRO A 257 -12.62 16.73 -2.49
N GLN A 258 -11.85 17.60 -3.13
CA GLN A 258 -12.33 18.91 -3.59
C GLN A 258 -13.09 18.76 -4.92
N TRP A 259 -14.22 18.06 -4.87
CA TRP A 259 -15.06 17.84 -6.03
C TRP A 259 -15.74 19.14 -6.49
N PRO A 260 -15.91 19.34 -7.81
CA PRO A 260 -16.72 20.42 -8.35
C PRO A 260 -18.10 20.46 -7.71
N ARG A 261 -18.59 21.66 -7.39
CA ARG A 261 -19.96 21.85 -6.89
C ARG A 261 -20.96 21.29 -7.92
N GLY A 262 -21.90 20.48 -7.44
CA GLY A 262 -22.93 19.86 -8.27
C GLY A 262 -22.50 18.60 -9.02
N LEU A 263 -21.27 18.09 -8.81
CA LEU A 263 -20.76 16.87 -9.46
C LEU A 263 -21.70 15.67 -9.25
N TYR A 264 -22.10 15.38 -8.01
CA TYR A 264 -22.97 14.23 -7.74
C TYR A 264 -24.36 14.38 -8.38
N GLY A 265 -24.93 15.58 -8.37
CA GLY A 265 -26.18 15.84 -9.09
C GLY A 265 -26.07 15.72 -10.61
N ALA A 266 -24.87 15.92 -11.18
CA ALA A 266 -24.61 15.66 -12.59
C ALA A 266 -24.45 14.15 -12.87
N LEU A 267 -23.76 13.42 -11.99
CA LEU A 267 -23.61 11.96 -12.09
C LEU A 267 -24.91 11.21 -11.88
N ASP A 268 -25.82 11.70 -11.02
CA ASP A 268 -27.13 11.09 -10.78
C ASP A 268 -28.04 11.06 -12.03
N ARG A 269 -27.72 11.89 -13.04
CA ARG A 269 -28.42 11.90 -14.33
C ARG A 269 -27.94 10.80 -15.27
N ILE A 270 -26.87 10.08 -14.93
CA ILE A 270 -26.46 8.87 -15.64
C ILE A 270 -27.40 7.74 -15.20
N PRO A 271 -28.10 7.08 -16.13
CA PRO A 271 -28.93 5.92 -15.82
C PRO A 271 -28.15 4.82 -15.14
N ARG A 272 -28.84 4.10 -14.25
CA ARG A 272 -28.24 2.98 -13.54
C ARG A 272 -27.84 1.87 -14.52
N GLY A 273 -26.64 1.34 -14.35
CA GLY A 273 -26.08 0.25 -15.14
C GLY A 273 -25.33 0.67 -16.41
N ASP A 274 -25.40 1.95 -16.80
CA ASP A 274 -24.70 2.45 -17.98
C ASP A 274 -23.18 2.38 -17.81
N VAL A 275 -22.48 2.16 -18.94
CA VAL A 275 -21.02 2.18 -19.01
C VAL A 275 -20.55 3.61 -19.20
N VAL A 276 -19.61 4.04 -18.36
CA VAL A 276 -19.04 5.39 -18.34
C VAL A 276 -17.60 5.36 -18.82
N LEU A 277 -17.30 6.20 -19.81
CA LEU A 277 -15.94 6.58 -20.15
C LEU A 277 -15.64 7.92 -19.48
N ALA A 278 -14.77 7.92 -18.49
CA ALA A 278 -14.40 9.12 -17.74
C ALA A 278 -13.10 9.74 -18.29
N TYR A 279 -13.02 11.06 -18.19
CA TYR A 279 -11.80 11.84 -18.22
C TYR A 279 -11.70 12.65 -16.93
N PRO A 280 -10.62 12.53 -16.13
CA PRO A 280 -9.45 11.66 -16.30
C PRO A 280 -9.78 10.19 -16.54
N TYR A 281 -8.99 9.55 -17.41
CA TYR A 281 -9.15 8.10 -17.62
C TYR A 281 -8.70 7.41 -16.34
N PRO A 282 -9.49 6.48 -15.76
CA PRO A 282 -9.16 5.93 -14.46
C PRO A 282 -7.95 5.02 -14.57
N SER A 283 -6.87 5.37 -13.87
CA SER A 283 -5.59 4.66 -13.78
C SER A 283 -4.90 5.06 -12.48
N ASP A 284 -3.82 4.38 -12.10
CA ASP A 284 -2.93 4.91 -11.06
C ASP A 284 -2.17 6.15 -11.58
N PRO A 285 -2.07 7.27 -10.84
CA PRO A 285 -2.68 7.57 -9.54
C PRO A 285 -4.04 8.28 -9.61
N TYR A 286 -4.60 8.48 -10.80
CA TYR A 286 -5.86 9.20 -11.06
C TYR A 286 -7.11 8.32 -10.89
N THR A 287 -7.49 8.11 -9.64
CA THR A 287 -8.61 7.25 -9.23
C THR A 287 -9.91 8.01 -8.91
N GLU A 288 -10.04 9.28 -9.31
CA GLU A 288 -11.17 10.13 -8.93
C GLU A 288 -12.50 9.60 -9.43
N ALA A 289 -12.53 9.05 -10.65
CA ALA A 289 -13.72 8.42 -11.20
C ALA A 289 -14.14 7.15 -10.43
N MET A 290 -13.19 6.40 -9.87
CA MET A 290 -13.48 5.27 -8.98
C MET A 290 -14.09 5.78 -7.67
N SER A 291 -13.57 6.88 -7.13
CA SER A 291 -14.16 7.55 -5.96
C SER A 291 -15.58 8.03 -6.23
N TRP A 292 -15.85 8.59 -7.41
CA TRP A 292 -17.21 9.00 -7.82
C TRP A 292 -18.15 7.81 -7.94
N GLN A 293 -17.69 6.70 -8.53
CA GLN A 293 -18.45 5.47 -8.65
C GLN A 293 -18.79 4.87 -7.28
N ALA A 294 -17.82 4.82 -6.37
CA ALA A 294 -17.99 4.29 -5.01
C ALA A 294 -18.98 5.15 -4.20
N GLN A 295 -18.83 6.48 -4.21
CA GLN A 295 -19.76 7.38 -3.51
C GLN A 295 -21.16 7.39 -4.14
N GLY A 296 -21.24 7.14 -5.44
CA GLY A 296 -22.49 6.91 -6.15
C GLY A 296 -23.11 5.53 -5.88
N GLY A 297 -22.53 4.67 -5.03
CA GLY A 297 -23.04 3.33 -4.74
C GLY A 297 -22.98 2.39 -5.95
N PHE A 298 -21.92 2.50 -6.76
CA PHE A 298 -21.69 1.68 -7.96
C PHE A 298 -22.85 1.68 -8.97
N ARG A 299 -23.56 2.82 -9.08
CA ARG A 299 -24.73 2.98 -9.96
C ARG A 299 -24.41 2.84 -11.44
N PHE A 300 -23.19 3.13 -11.86
CA PHE A 300 -22.73 2.99 -13.24
C PHE A 300 -21.47 2.11 -13.28
N LYS A 301 -21.18 1.54 -14.45
CA LYS A 301 -19.96 0.77 -14.71
C LYS A 301 -18.89 1.71 -15.25
N LEU A 302 -17.65 1.56 -14.80
CA LEU A 302 -16.54 2.42 -15.21
C LEU A 302 -15.60 1.65 -16.14
N LEU A 303 -15.16 2.29 -17.22
CA LEU A 303 -14.04 1.78 -18.02
C LEU A 303 -12.72 2.29 -17.45
N GLY A 304 -11.73 1.41 -17.36
CA GLY A 304 -10.45 1.68 -16.68
C GLY A 304 -10.52 1.33 -15.19
N GLY A 305 -9.51 1.75 -14.45
CA GLY A 305 -9.41 1.59 -13.00
C GLY A 305 -8.01 1.21 -12.57
N TYR A 306 -7.75 1.35 -11.28
CA TYR A 306 -6.56 0.81 -10.62
C TYR A 306 -6.91 -0.54 -10.00
N MET A 307 -6.47 -1.63 -10.63
CA MET A 307 -6.74 -3.00 -10.19
C MET A 307 -5.79 -3.99 -10.84
N ASP A 308 -5.36 -4.98 -10.07
CA ASP A 308 -4.69 -6.15 -10.62
C ASP A 308 -5.68 -6.94 -11.48
N VAL A 309 -5.32 -7.19 -12.74
CA VAL A 309 -6.14 -8.00 -13.64
C VAL A 309 -5.38 -9.21 -14.15
N GLN A 310 -6.16 -10.18 -14.62
CA GLN A 310 -5.65 -11.35 -15.28
C GLN A 310 -5.19 -11.00 -16.71
N GLY A 311 -3.89 -11.10 -16.94
CA GLY A 311 -3.27 -11.03 -18.25
C GLY A 311 -3.29 -12.38 -18.99
N PRO A 312 -2.63 -12.46 -20.16
CA PRO A 312 -2.47 -13.70 -20.91
C PRO A 312 -1.91 -14.84 -20.04
N HIS A 313 -2.38 -16.08 -20.22
CA HIS A 313 -1.91 -17.23 -19.43
C HIS A 313 -2.06 -17.08 -17.91
N HIS A 314 -3.04 -16.31 -17.45
CA HIS A 314 -3.28 -16.00 -16.04
C HIS A 314 -2.19 -15.16 -15.36
N THR A 315 -1.22 -14.60 -16.09
CA THR A 315 -0.19 -13.74 -15.48
C THR A 315 -0.83 -12.51 -14.86
N GLY A 316 -0.31 -12.06 -13.72
CA GLY A 316 -0.75 -10.80 -13.15
C GLY A 316 -0.29 -9.61 -13.98
N GLN A 317 -1.12 -8.58 -14.04
CA GLN A 317 -0.75 -7.28 -14.58
C GLN A 317 -1.42 -6.18 -13.76
N GLU A 318 -0.67 -5.13 -13.47
CA GLU A 318 -1.08 -3.98 -12.66
C GLU A 318 -2.12 -3.08 -13.33
N ASN A 319 -2.07 -2.98 -14.67
CA ASN A 319 -2.92 -2.08 -15.44
C ASN A 319 -4.02 -2.84 -16.20
N PRO A 320 -5.23 -2.26 -16.35
CA PRO A 320 -6.29 -2.83 -17.17
C PRO A 320 -5.85 -3.02 -18.62
N LEU A 321 -6.31 -4.11 -19.24
CA LEU A 321 -6.03 -4.42 -20.64
C LEU A 321 -6.40 -3.25 -21.58
N GLY A 322 -5.56 -3.03 -22.59
CA GLY A 322 -5.85 -2.11 -23.68
C GLY A 322 -7.14 -2.48 -24.39
N LEU A 323 -8.10 -1.56 -24.39
CA LEU A 323 -9.40 -1.67 -25.04
C LEU A 323 -9.29 -1.12 -26.47
N ALA A 324 -9.67 -1.93 -27.46
CA ALA A 324 -9.61 -1.55 -28.86
C ALA A 324 -10.77 -0.60 -29.25
N PRO A 325 -10.51 0.53 -29.93
CA PRO A 325 -9.20 1.03 -30.33
C PRO A 325 -8.40 1.67 -29.19
N VAL A 326 -7.19 1.15 -28.95
CA VAL A 326 -6.31 1.55 -27.83
C VAL A 326 -5.90 3.02 -27.89
N GLN A 327 -5.93 3.61 -29.08
CA GLN A 327 -5.62 5.02 -29.33
C GLN A 327 -6.54 5.95 -28.54
N VAL A 328 -7.79 5.54 -28.24
CA VAL A 328 -8.70 6.35 -27.41
C VAL A 328 -8.15 6.45 -25.98
N GLN A 329 -7.73 5.34 -25.38
CA GLN A 329 -7.10 5.35 -24.06
C GLN A 329 -5.77 6.13 -24.09
N GLY A 330 -4.93 5.88 -25.09
CA GLY A 330 -3.67 6.60 -25.27
C GLY A 330 -3.84 8.12 -25.39
N PHE A 331 -4.88 8.59 -26.08
CA PHE A 331 -5.19 10.02 -26.15
C PHE A 331 -5.65 10.59 -24.81
N LEU A 332 -6.54 9.89 -24.09
CA LEU A 332 -7.04 10.35 -22.80
C LEU A 332 -5.90 10.41 -21.76
N MET A 333 -5.05 9.39 -21.73
CA MET A 333 -3.87 9.35 -20.86
C MET A 333 -2.84 10.42 -21.24
N TYR A 334 -2.50 10.55 -22.52
CA TYR A 334 -1.60 11.63 -22.95
C TYR A 334 -2.16 13.02 -22.59
N SER A 335 -3.47 13.22 -22.71
CA SER A 335 -4.10 14.49 -22.34
C SER A 335 -4.10 14.75 -20.84
N LEU A 336 -4.00 13.70 -20.02
CA LEU A 336 -3.91 13.79 -18.57
C LEU A 336 -2.47 14.09 -18.13
N TYR A 337 -1.50 13.27 -18.56
CA TYR A 337 -0.11 13.35 -18.09
C TYR A 337 0.75 14.36 -18.88
N GLY A 338 0.43 14.64 -20.15
CA GLY A 338 1.25 15.47 -21.05
C GLY A 338 2.39 14.71 -21.74
N HIS A 339 2.58 13.43 -21.43
CA HIS A 339 3.54 12.53 -22.07
C HIS A 339 2.93 11.12 -22.23
N PRO A 340 3.45 10.26 -23.14
CA PRO A 340 2.98 8.89 -23.31
C PRO A 340 3.07 8.08 -21.99
N MET A 341 1.97 7.46 -21.58
CA MET A 341 1.88 6.58 -20.40
C MET A 341 0.95 5.41 -20.70
N ASP A 342 1.40 4.19 -20.38
CA ASP A 342 0.70 2.88 -20.44
C ASP A 342 0.15 2.42 -21.79
N TYR A 343 -0.27 3.35 -22.65
CA TYR A 343 -0.89 3.11 -23.93
C TYR A 343 -0.21 3.93 -25.03
N PRO A 344 -0.12 3.40 -26.26
CA PRO A 344 0.50 4.11 -27.36
C PRO A 344 -0.32 5.35 -27.73
N VAL A 345 0.37 6.49 -27.87
CA VAL A 345 -0.25 7.72 -28.36
C VAL A 345 -0.74 7.50 -29.79
N PRO A 346 -1.95 8.00 -30.14
CA PRO A 346 -2.42 7.94 -31.52
C PRO A 346 -1.38 8.53 -32.49
N PRO A 347 -1.06 7.85 -33.60
CA PRO A 347 -0.20 8.44 -34.61
C PRO A 347 -0.88 9.69 -35.23
N PRO A 348 -0.12 10.65 -35.78
CA PRO A 348 -0.68 11.93 -36.25
C PRO A 348 -1.82 11.82 -37.27
N ARG A 349 -1.88 10.72 -38.03
CA ARG A 349 -2.92 10.47 -39.06
C ARG A 349 -4.09 9.64 -38.54
N TYR A 350 -4.11 9.27 -37.26
CA TYR A 350 -5.20 8.48 -36.69
C TYR A 350 -6.46 9.33 -36.57
N ASP A 351 -7.55 8.88 -37.16
CA ASP A 351 -8.86 9.50 -36.97
C ASP A 351 -9.40 9.15 -35.58
N LEU A 352 -9.08 10.01 -34.61
CA LEU A 352 -9.53 9.85 -33.25
C LEU A 352 -11.05 9.99 -33.10
N ALA A 353 -11.74 10.67 -34.02
CA ALA A 353 -13.21 10.77 -34.03
C ALA A 353 -13.83 9.40 -34.27
N ALA A 354 -13.43 8.79 -35.39
CA ALA A 354 -13.88 7.47 -35.78
C ALA A 354 -13.46 6.43 -34.72
N GLY A 355 -12.27 6.59 -34.15
CA GLY A 355 -11.77 5.77 -33.04
C GLY A 355 -12.68 5.85 -31.81
N LEU A 356 -12.97 7.05 -31.31
CA LEU A 356 -13.85 7.26 -30.15
C LEU A 356 -15.26 6.73 -30.41
N CYS A 357 -15.80 6.94 -31.61
CA CYS A 357 -17.10 6.42 -31.99
C CYS A 357 -17.15 4.89 -32.05
N THR A 358 -16.10 4.26 -32.59
CA THR A 358 -15.95 2.81 -32.57
C THR A 358 -15.87 2.31 -31.13
N PHE A 359 -15.10 2.99 -30.29
CA PHE A 359 -14.93 2.64 -28.87
C PHE A 359 -16.26 2.71 -28.10
N VAL A 360 -17.01 3.82 -28.25
CA VAL A 360 -18.32 4.02 -27.62
C VAL A 360 -19.31 2.95 -28.04
N ARG A 361 -19.36 2.60 -29.34
CA ARG A 361 -20.23 1.54 -29.85
C ARG A 361 -19.83 0.15 -29.34
N ARG A 362 -18.54 -0.18 -29.42
CA ARG A 362 -18.00 -1.49 -29.06
C ARG A 362 -18.21 -1.82 -27.58
N TYR A 363 -18.04 -0.84 -26.71
CA TYR A 363 -18.14 -1.01 -25.26
C TYR A 363 -19.47 -0.53 -24.68
N HIS A 364 -20.45 -0.21 -25.54
CA HIS A 364 -21.77 0.27 -25.15
C HIS A 364 -21.71 1.41 -24.13
N VAL A 365 -20.78 2.35 -24.33
CA VAL A 365 -20.64 3.52 -23.47
C VAL A 365 -21.95 4.31 -23.56
N GLY A 366 -22.60 4.55 -22.41
CA GLY A 366 -23.86 5.28 -22.27
C GLY A 366 -23.67 6.73 -21.79
N ALA A 367 -22.51 7.03 -21.20
CA ALA A 367 -22.16 8.39 -20.84
C ALA A 367 -20.65 8.66 -20.94
N LEU A 368 -20.31 9.88 -21.36
CA LEU A 368 -18.97 10.42 -21.25
C LEU A 368 -18.95 11.40 -20.08
N VAL A 369 -17.98 11.26 -19.19
CA VAL A 369 -17.78 12.16 -18.06
C VAL A 369 -16.48 12.91 -18.25
N TYR A 370 -16.49 14.21 -18.03
CA TYR A 370 -15.33 15.08 -18.14
C TYR A 370 -15.16 15.88 -16.87
N TRP A 371 -13.92 15.92 -16.39
CA TRP A 371 -13.46 16.86 -15.39
C TRP A 371 -12.20 17.56 -15.88
N ARG A 372 -12.17 18.89 -15.77
CA ARG A 372 -11.09 19.76 -16.24
C ARG A 372 -9.88 19.65 -15.31
N THR A 373 -8.99 18.70 -15.60
CA THR A 373 -7.71 18.50 -14.92
C THR A 373 -6.68 17.87 -15.87
N GLY A 374 -5.40 17.86 -15.49
CA GLY A 374 -4.30 17.33 -16.32
C GLY A 374 -3.68 18.36 -17.27
N ALA A 375 -2.77 17.88 -18.13
CA ALA A 375 -1.95 18.72 -19.00
C ALA A 375 -2.72 19.35 -20.17
N HIS A 376 -3.64 18.61 -20.79
CA HIS A 376 -4.37 19.03 -22.00
C HIS A 376 -5.89 18.74 -21.95
N PRO A 377 -6.61 19.10 -20.86
CA PRO A 377 -8.03 18.81 -20.69
C PRO A 377 -8.93 19.40 -21.79
N GLU A 378 -8.55 20.52 -22.38
CA GLU A 378 -9.36 21.16 -23.43
C GLU A 378 -9.40 20.34 -24.71
N ARG A 379 -8.36 19.56 -25.03
CA ARG A 379 -8.36 18.69 -26.21
C ARG A 379 -9.41 17.59 -26.10
N VAL A 380 -9.59 17.04 -24.89
CA VAL A 380 -10.60 16.02 -24.61
C VAL A 380 -12.00 16.62 -24.70
N ARG A 381 -12.20 17.80 -24.12
CA ARG A 381 -13.48 18.50 -24.21
C ARG A 381 -13.85 18.81 -25.67
N GLN A 382 -12.91 19.34 -26.45
CA GLN A 382 -13.13 19.63 -27.88
C GLN A 382 -13.47 18.36 -28.67
N LEU A 383 -12.81 17.24 -28.39
CA LEU A 383 -13.12 15.94 -28.99
C LEU A 383 -14.57 15.52 -28.67
N PHE A 384 -14.97 15.58 -27.40
CA PHE A 384 -16.33 15.22 -26.98
C PHE A 384 -17.39 16.16 -27.58
N GLU A 385 -17.11 17.48 -27.61
CA GLU A 385 -18.04 18.46 -28.18
C GLU A 385 -18.18 18.33 -29.70
N ARG A 386 -17.09 17.99 -30.41
CA ARG A 386 -17.11 17.74 -31.84
C ARG A 386 -17.96 16.52 -32.19
N ASP A 387 -17.78 15.41 -31.47
CA ASP A 387 -18.37 14.12 -31.86
C ASP A 387 -19.77 13.90 -31.27
N PHE A 388 -20.08 14.52 -30.11
CA PHE A 388 -21.33 14.31 -29.37
C PHE A 388 -22.12 15.61 -29.10
N GLY A 389 -21.64 16.76 -29.60
CA GLY A 389 -22.28 18.05 -29.39
C GLY A 389 -22.15 18.58 -27.96
N ARG A 390 -23.07 19.43 -27.54
CA ARG A 390 -23.01 20.04 -26.20
C ARG A 390 -23.31 19.02 -25.09
N PRO A 391 -22.65 19.13 -23.92
CA PRO A 391 -22.95 18.26 -22.80
C PRO A 391 -24.41 18.43 -22.34
N ARG A 392 -25.01 17.32 -21.89
CA ARG A 392 -26.36 17.35 -21.30
C ARG A 392 -26.37 18.06 -19.96
N VAL A 393 -25.24 17.99 -19.26
CA VAL A 393 -25.06 18.58 -17.93
C VAL A 393 -23.68 19.20 -17.90
N SER A 394 -23.62 20.44 -17.44
CA SER A 394 -22.36 21.14 -17.21
C SER A 394 -22.49 21.92 -15.91
N VAL A 395 -21.53 21.72 -15.01
CA VAL A 395 -21.52 22.35 -13.68
C VAL A 395 -20.17 23.01 -13.42
N SER A 396 -20.11 23.86 -12.40
CA SER A 396 -18.89 24.56 -12.00
C SER A 396 -18.22 25.30 -13.17
N HIS A 397 -18.97 26.12 -13.89
CA HIS A 397 -18.51 26.88 -15.07
C HIS A 397 -17.90 26.00 -16.17
N GLY A 398 -18.38 24.77 -16.32
CA GLY A 398 -17.89 23.82 -17.32
C GLY A 398 -16.63 23.07 -16.93
N ALA A 399 -16.20 23.17 -15.66
CA ALA A 399 -15.13 22.33 -15.14
C ALA A 399 -15.54 20.86 -15.08
N PHE A 400 -16.83 20.55 -14.94
CA PHE A 400 -17.35 19.18 -14.99
C PHE A 400 -18.53 19.08 -15.94
N ALA A 401 -18.55 18.05 -16.77
CA ALA A 401 -19.57 17.87 -17.79
C ALA A 401 -19.89 16.40 -18.07
N VAL A 402 -21.14 16.13 -18.46
CA VAL A 402 -21.64 14.80 -18.79
C VAL A 402 -22.36 14.83 -20.14
N TRP A 403 -21.95 13.95 -21.05
CA TRP A 403 -22.63 13.68 -22.32
C TRP A 403 -23.40 12.37 -22.23
N ARG A 404 -24.52 12.31 -22.96
CA ARG A 404 -25.26 11.06 -23.20
C ARG A 404 -24.88 10.55 -24.57
N THR A 405 -24.45 9.30 -24.63
CA THR A 405 -24.19 8.61 -25.88
C THR A 405 -25.39 7.73 -26.20
N THR A 406 -25.83 7.81 -27.46
CA THR A 406 -26.81 6.92 -28.07
C THR A 406 -26.15 6.25 -29.28
N PRO A 407 -26.64 5.10 -29.75
CA PRO A 407 -26.04 4.39 -30.88
C PRO A 407 -25.85 5.25 -32.16
N GLY A 408 -26.65 6.31 -32.32
CA GLY A 408 -26.61 7.24 -33.45
C GLY A 408 -25.93 8.60 -33.22
N THR A 409 -25.43 8.92 -32.01
CA THR A 409 -24.91 10.28 -31.72
C THR A 409 -23.53 10.60 -32.29
N CYS A 410 -22.87 9.67 -32.95
CA CYS A 410 -21.57 9.91 -33.57
C CYS A 410 -21.73 10.75 -34.83
N ALA A 411 -21.28 12.00 -34.78
CA ALA A 411 -21.19 12.85 -35.97
C ALA A 411 -20.11 12.29 -36.91
N GLY A 412 -20.53 11.74 -38.06
CA GLY A 412 -19.62 11.23 -39.09
C GLY A 412 -19.81 9.74 -39.38
N GLY A 413 -20.85 9.44 -40.16
CA GLY A 413 -20.95 8.27 -41.02
C GLY A 413 -21.21 8.77 -42.44
#